data_AF-A0A954R6B6-F1
#
_entry.id   AF-A0A954R6B6-F1
#
_cell.length_a   1.000
_cell.length_b   1.000
_cell.length_c   1.000
_cell.angle_alpha   90.00
_cell.angle_beta   90.00
_cell.angle_gamma   90.00
#
_symmetry.space_group_name_H-M   'P 1'
#
loop_
_entity.id
_entity.type
_entity.pdbx_description
1 polymer ?
#
loop_
_entity_poly.entity_id
_entity_poly.type
_entity_poly.pdbx_seq_one_letter_code
_entity_poly.pdbx_strand_id
1 'polypeptide(L)'
;NKKNLNILPNTCRLRMADLDYPYRQWFTVHLDSWGMTQVDVRCELSKLERRIKRAESIRGLVRQRKAAEELRLYCRSERLSIEIENEAVKLRIQADVFIGEMLIEWGTDTDKSWPYAALTNSQIGLSYNQVCMCRKLAKIPSDVVREYFAIANCLGHRLGSKGLLQYANSDGQIWLA
;
A
#
# COMPACT_ATOMS: atom_id res chain seq x y z
N ASN A 1 -22.69 -44.22 -8.44
CA ASN A 1 -21.26 -43.90 -8.21
C ASN A 1 -21.08 -42.41 -8.00
N LYS A 2 -21.12 -41.97 -6.74
CA LYS A 2 -20.88 -40.59 -6.30
C LYS A 2 -19.36 -40.34 -6.30
N LYS A 3 -18.85 -39.45 -7.15
CA LYS A 3 -17.48 -38.93 -7.02
C LYS A 3 -17.54 -37.68 -6.14
N ASN A 4 -17.02 -37.82 -4.92
CA ASN A 4 -16.79 -36.73 -3.98
C ASN A 4 -15.86 -35.67 -4.62
N LEU A 5 -16.41 -34.49 -4.87
CA LEU A 5 -15.64 -33.27 -5.03
C LEU A 5 -15.23 -32.82 -3.63
N ASN A 6 -14.03 -33.19 -3.20
CA ASN A 6 -13.39 -32.60 -2.03
C ASN A 6 -13.10 -31.12 -2.35
N ILE A 7 -13.99 -30.25 -1.90
CA ILE A 7 -13.78 -28.82 -1.83
C ILE A 7 -12.85 -28.60 -0.63
N LEU A 8 -11.56 -28.42 -0.89
CA LEU A 8 -10.64 -27.87 0.11
C LEU A 8 -10.92 -26.37 0.26
N PRO A 9 -11.17 -25.86 1.48
CA PRO A 9 -11.26 -24.43 1.70
C PRO A 9 -9.85 -23.84 1.53
N ASN A 10 -9.74 -22.69 0.87
CA ASN A 10 -8.56 -21.82 0.87
C ASN A 10 -7.42 -22.13 -0.11
N THR A 11 -7.72 -22.54 -1.35
CA THR A 11 -6.73 -22.44 -2.45
C THR A 11 -7.23 -21.54 -3.57
N CYS A 12 -6.76 -20.29 -3.61
CA CYS A 12 -6.90 -19.44 -4.80
C CYS A 12 -5.70 -19.66 -5.71
N ARG A 13 -5.92 -20.28 -6.88
CA ARG A 13 -4.94 -20.27 -7.98
C ARG A 13 -5.01 -18.91 -8.68
N LEU A 14 -4.09 -18.02 -8.38
CA LEU A 14 -3.93 -16.80 -9.17
C LEU A 14 -3.05 -17.10 -10.38
N ARG A 15 -3.61 -16.87 -11.57
CA ARG A 15 -2.87 -16.87 -12.82
C ARG A 15 -2.29 -15.47 -12.98
N MET A 16 -0.98 -15.31 -12.82
CA MET A 16 -0.31 -14.10 -13.28
C MET A 16 -0.29 -14.12 -14.81
N ALA A 17 -1.29 -13.51 -15.43
CA ALA A 17 -1.14 -13.00 -16.79
C ALA A 17 -0.34 -11.69 -16.67
N ASP A 18 0.69 -11.54 -17.50
CA ASP A 18 1.42 -10.28 -17.76
C ASP A 18 2.80 -10.10 -17.11
N LEU A 19 3.60 -11.17 -16.98
CA LEU A 19 5.07 -11.02 -16.94
C LEU A 19 5.74 -11.95 -17.95
N ASP A 20 6.36 -11.35 -18.96
CA ASP A 20 7.30 -11.96 -19.91
C ASP A 20 8.58 -12.40 -19.19
N TYR A 21 8.52 -13.50 -18.43
CA TYR A 21 9.68 -14.16 -17.86
C TYR A 21 9.58 -15.69 -18.09
N PRO A 22 10.67 -16.37 -18.50
CA PRO A 22 10.59 -17.71 -19.10
C PRO A 22 10.43 -18.87 -18.10
N TYR A 23 10.09 -18.61 -16.82
CA TYR A 23 9.91 -19.67 -15.82
C TYR A 23 8.45 -19.80 -15.40
N ARG A 24 7.73 -20.73 -16.05
CA ARG A 24 6.41 -21.21 -15.60
C ARG A 24 6.57 -22.12 -14.40
N GLN A 25 6.78 -21.54 -13.22
CA GLN A 25 6.62 -22.26 -11.97
C GLN A 25 5.24 -21.96 -11.39
N TRP A 26 4.45 -23.00 -11.17
CA TRP A 26 3.26 -22.92 -10.33
C TRP A 26 3.75 -22.81 -8.89
N PHE A 27 3.60 -21.64 -8.28
CA PHE A 27 3.81 -21.51 -6.86
C PHE A 27 2.51 -21.88 -6.15
N THR A 28 2.51 -23.04 -5.49
CA THR A 28 1.55 -23.28 -4.42
C THR A 28 1.99 -22.41 -3.27
N VAL A 29 1.40 -21.23 -3.14
CA VAL A 29 1.51 -20.48 -1.88
C VAL A 29 0.67 -21.26 -0.88
N HIS A 30 1.35 -22.10 -0.09
CA HIS A 30 0.78 -22.53 1.17
C HIS A 30 0.61 -21.26 2.00
N LEU A 31 -0.63 -20.76 2.06
CA LEU A 31 -1.04 -19.93 3.18
C LEU A 31 -1.01 -20.88 4.38
N ASP A 32 0.18 -21.15 4.90
CA ASP A 32 0.32 -21.55 6.28
C ASP A 32 -0.42 -20.46 7.03
N SER A 33 -1.58 -20.80 7.54
CA SER A 33 -2.41 -19.94 8.35
C SER A 33 -1.58 -19.58 9.58
N TRP A 34 -0.77 -18.53 9.48
CA TRP A 34 -0.47 -17.69 10.61
C TRP A 34 -1.84 -17.15 10.99
N GLY A 35 -2.55 -17.88 11.86
CA GLY A 35 -3.80 -17.45 12.46
C GLY A 35 -3.49 -16.29 13.39
N MET A 36 -3.13 -15.15 12.80
CA MET A 36 -2.86 -13.93 13.52
C MET A 36 -4.19 -13.45 14.08
N THR A 37 -4.23 -13.36 15.40
CA THR A 37 -5.36 -12.74 16.07
C THR A 37 -5.39 -11.25 15.73
N GLN A 38 -6.52 -10.60 16.03
CA GLN A 38 -6.65 -9.14 15.90
C GLN A 38 -5.55 -8.39 16.69
N VAL A 39 -5.07 -8.97 17.80
CA VAL A 39 -3.99 -8.43 18.63
C VAL A 39 -2.65 -8.53 17.90
N ASP A 40 -2.39 -9.66 17.23
CA ASP A 40 -1.16 -9.87 16.47
C ASP A 40 -1.06 -8.89 15.30
N VAL A 41 -2.16 -8.67 14.58
CA VAL A 41 -2.20 -7.71 13.47
C VAL A 41 -1.93 -6.29 13.97
N ARG A 42 -2.53 -5.88 15.10
CA ARG A 42 -2.25 -4.56 15.72
C ARG A 42 -0.80 -4.42 16.16
N CYS A 43 -0.20 -5.49 16.65
CA CYS A 43 1.22 -5.52 17.02
C CYS A 43 2.11 -5.31 15.79
N GLU A 44 1.83 -6.02 14.69
CA GLU A 44 2.57 -5.84 13.44
C GLU A 44 2.38 -4.45 12.82
N LEU A 45 1.16 -3.89 12.84
CA LEU A 45 0.92 -2.50 12.43
C LEU A 45 1.77 -1.52 13.24
N SER A 46 1.85 -1.71 14.56
CA SER A 46 2.67 -0.85 15.44
C SER A 46 4.17 -0.98 15.14
N LYS A 47 4.65 -2.20 14.85
CA LYS A 47 6.05 -2.42 14.42
C LYS A 47 6.32 -1.77 13.07
N LEU A 48 5.38 -1.88 12.14
CA LEU A 48 5.48 -1.33 10.79
C LEU A 48 5.53 0.20 10.82
N GLU A 49 4.70 0.83 11.63
CA GLU A 49 4.74 2.29 11.85
C GLU A 49 6.12 2.76 12.31
N ARG A 50 6.71 2.07 13.30
CA ARG A 50 8.07 2.36 13.78
C ARG A 50 9.11 2.18 12.68
N ARG A 51 8.97 1.17 11.82
CA ARG A 51 9.89 0.93 10.70
C ARG A 51 9.76 2.00 9.62
N ILE A 52 8.55 2.48 9.32
CA ILE A 52 8.32 3.59 8.38
C ILE A 52 8.98 4.87 8.89
N LYS A 53 8.75 5.22 10.16
CA LYS A 53 9.34 6.42 10.79
C LYS A 53 10.87 6.41 10.84
N ARG A 54 11.50 5.23 10.84
CA ARG A 54 12.96 5.06 10.90
C ARG A 54 13.59 4.74 9.54
N ALA A 55 12.81 4.68 8.47
CA ALA A 55 13.34 4.30 7.18
C ALA A 55 14.11 5.48 6.55
N GLU A 56 15.42 5.31 6.39
CA GLU A 56 16.32 6.32 5.82
C GLU A 56 16.51 6.17 4.30
N SER A 57 15.84 5.20 3.67
CA SER A 57 15.99 4.93 2.24
C SER A 57 14.67 4.63 1.56
N ILE A 58 14.55 5.07 0.30
CA ILE A 58 13.39 4.79 -0.54
C ILE A 58 13.16 3.28 -0.65
N ARG A 59 14.20 2.46 -0.82
CA ARG A 59 14.07 1.00 -0.87
C ARG A 59 13.55 0.42 0.46
N GLY A 60 13.92 1.00 1.59
CA GLY A 60 13.38 0.65 2.91
C GLY A 60 11.89 0.95 3.00
N LEU A 61 11.49 2.16 2.60
CA LEU A 61 10.09 2.59 2.56
C LEU A 61 9.25 1.75 1.60
N VAL A 62 9.76 1.42 0.41
CA VAL A 62 9.06 0.55 -0.57
C VAL A 62 8.79 -0.83 0.02
N ARG A 63 9.72 -1.38 0.81
CA ARG A 63 9.50 -2.65 1.52
C ARG A 63 8.40 -2.51 2.59
N GLN A 64 8.43 -1.46 3.40
CA GLN A 64 7.39 -1.24 4.41
C GLN A 64 6.01 -0.98 3.78
N ARG A 65 5.96 -0.24 2.67
CA ARG A 65 4.75 -0.02 1.86
C ARG A 65 4.14 -1.33 1.37
N LYS A 66 4.97 -2.27 0.88
CA LYS A 66 4.49 -3.60 0.46
C LYS A 66 3.95 -4.39 1.65
N ALA A 67 4.65 -4.40 2.78
CA ALA A 67 4.19 -5.06 4.01
C ALA A 67 2.84 -4.48 4.51
N ALA A 68 2.63 -3.16 4.38
CA ALA A 68 1.35 -2.53 4.71
C ALA A 68 0.21 -3.02 3.80
N GLU A 69 0.46 -3.15 2.49
CA GLU A 69 -0.52 -3.68 1.54
C GLU A 69 -0.80 -5.17 1.78
N GLU A 70 0.21 -5.96 2.11
CA GLU A 70 0.05 -7.37 2.48
C GLU A 70 -0.83 -7.53 3.74
N LEU A 71 -0.57 -6.74 4.79
CA LEU A 71 -1.42 -6.71 5.99
C LEU A 71 -2.84 -6.27 5.67
N ARG A 72 -3.03 -5.28 4.78
CA ARG A 72 -4.37 -4.88 4.33
C ARG A 72 -5.11 -6.03 3.65
N LEU A 73 -4.44 -6.73 2.73
CA LEU A 73 -5.02 -7.87 2.03
C LEU A 73 -5.37 -9.02 2.99
N TYR A 74 -4.52 -9.27 3.98
CA TYR A 74 -4.78 -10.23 5.06
C TYR A 74 -6.01 -9.82 5.89
N CYS A 75 -6.09 -8.56 6.33
CA CYS A 75 -7.26 -8.07 7.08
C CYS A 75 -8.55 -8.28 6.29
N ARG A 76 -8.51 -8.10 4.97
CA ARG A 76 -9.65 -8.30 4.09
C ARG A 76 -10.00 -9.77 3.90
N SER A 77 -9.02 -10.67 3.77
CA SER A 77 -9.27 -12.11 3.64
C SER A 77 -9.88 -12.69 4.90
N GLU A 78 -9.38 -12.27 6.06
CA GLU A 78 -9.86 -12.70 7.39
C GLU A 78 -11.09 -11.93 7.89
N ARG A 79 -11.64 -11.01 7.08
CA ARG A 79 -12.81 -10.18 7.42
C ARG A 79 -12.64 -9.45 8.76
N LEU A 80 -11.43 -8.98 9.03
CA LEU A 80 -11.18 -8.08 10.16
C LEU A 80 -11.93 -6.75 9.96
N SER A 81 -12.04 -6.00 11.04
CA SER A 81 -12.81 -4.75 11.04
C SER A 81 -12.20 -3.70 10.08
N ILE A 82 -13.06 -2.84 9.54
CA ILE A 82 -12.66 -1.78 8.58
C ILE A 82 -11.61 -0.87 9.21
N GLU A 83 -11.69 -0.63 10.51
CA GLU A 83 -10.74 0.21 11.25
C GLU A 83 -9.32 -0.37 11.15
N ILE A 84 -9.15 -1.70 11.29
CA ILE A 84 -7.83 -2.34 11.21
C ILE A 84 -7.31 -2.32 9.78
N GLU A 85 -8.19 -2.57 8.80
CA GLU A 85 -7.82 -2.43 7.39
C GLU A 85 -7.38 -0.99 7.08
N ASN A 86 -8.09 0.00 7.61
CA ASN A 86 -7.77 1.42 7.46
C ASN A 86 -6.43 1.77 8.10
N GLU A 87 -6.07 1.23 9.25
CA GLU A 87 -4.73 1.42 9.84
C GLU A 87 -3.62 0.93 8.90
N ALA A 88 -3.78 -0.23 8.26
CA ALA A 88 -2.82 -0.70 7.25
C ALA A 88 -2.73 0.26 6.05
N VAL A 89 -3.87 0.79 5.59
CA VAL A 89 -3.90 1.78 4.51
C VAL A 89 -3.21 3.09 4.90
N LYS A 90 -3.41 3.57 6.13
CA LYS A 90 -2.73 4.79 6.63
C LYS A 90 -1.22 4.63 6.56
N LEU A 91 -0.69 3.51 7.05
CA LEU A 91 0.74 3.23 7.01
C LEU A 91 1.25 3.16 5.56
N ARG A 92 0.48 2.54 4.66
CA ARG A 92 0.82 2.53 3.23
C ARG A 92 0.88 3.95 2.64
N ILE A 93 -0.10 4.80 2.94
CA ILE A 93 -0.15 6.19 2.47
C ILE A 93 0.99 7.01 3.07
N GLN A 94 1.30 6.85 4.36
CA GLN A 94 2.44 7.52 4.98
C GLN A 94 3.76 7.14 4.32
N ALA A 95 3.95 5.85 4.00
CA ALA A 95 5.12 5.41 3.24
C ALA A 95 5.13 6.02 1.82
N ASP A 96 3.99 6.09 1.13
CA ASP A 96 3.88 6.75 -0.18
C ASP A 96 4.25 8.26 -0.11
N VAL A 97 3.82 8.96 0.95
CA VAL A 97 4.15 10.37 1.21
C VAL A 97 5.66 10.54 1.42
N PHE A 98 6.27 9.79 2.34
CA PHE A 98 7.72 9.89 2.60
C PHE A 98 8.56 9.52 1.38
N ILE A 99 8.14 8.52 0.60
CA ILE A 99 8.78 8.20 -0.68
C ILE A 99 8.72 9.42 -1.61
N GLY A 100 7.56 10.07 -1.71
CA GLY A 100 7.38 11.24 -2.55
C GLY A 100 8.24 12.43 -2.11
N GLU A 101 8.32 12.69 -0.79
CA GLU A 101 9.18 13.72 -0.21
C GLU A 101 10.66 13.49 -0.56
N MET A 102 11.17 12.28 -0.33
CA MET A 102 12.55 11.93 -0.68
C MET A 102 12.83 12.07 -2.19
N LEU A 103 11.85 11.70 -3.03
CA LEU A 103 11.96 11.87 -4.47
C LEU A 103 12.03 13.35 -4.87
N ILE A 104 11.24 14.21 -4.23
CA ILE A 104 11.25 15.66 -4.49
C ILE A 104 12.59 16.26 -4.05
N GLU A 105 13.06 15.94 -2.84
CA GLU A 105 14.35 16.40 -2.30
C GLU A 105 15.54 16.00 -3.19
N TRP A 106 15.51 14.81 -3.78
CA TRP A 106 16.54 14.35 -4.72
C TRP A 106 16.46 15.00 -6.12
N GLY A 107 15.73 16.11 -6.25
CA GLY A 107 15.68 16.92 -7.46
C GLY A 107 14.83 16.33 -8.57
N THR A 108 13.88 15.45 -8.25
CA THR A 108 13.00 14.85 -9.28
C THR A 108 11.72 15.65 -9.54
N ASP A 109 11.65 16.90 -9.07
CA ASP A 109 10.45 17.74 -9.11
C ASP A 109 10.32 18.63 -10.36
N THR A 110 10.73 18.16 -11.53
CA THR A 110 10.46 18.94 -12.75
C THR A 110 9.90 18.09 -13.87
N ASP A 111 8.91 18.68 -14.55
CA ASP A 111 8.42 18.42 -15.92
C ASP A 111 9.54 18.39 -17.00
N LYS A 112 10.79 18.12 -16.63
CA LYS A 112 11.94 18.10 -17.51
C LYS A 112 12.54 16.71 -17.54
N SER A 113 12.68 16.20 -18.77
CA SER A 113 13.40 15.00 -19.14
C SER A 113 14.69 14.85 -18.33
N TRP A 114 14.82 13.72 -17.65
CA TRP A 114 16.01 13.31 -16.91
C TRP A 114 17.28 13.33 -17.79
N PRO A 115 18.38 13.99 -17.38
CA PRO A 115 19.72 13.63 -17.82
C PRO A 115 20.34 12.67 -16.78
N TYR A 116 20.89 11.57 -17.28
CA TYR A 116 21.12 10.31 -16.59
C TYR A 116 22.36 10.30 -15.67
N ALA A 117 22.13 10.19 -14.36
CA ALA A 117 22.90 9.33 -13.44
C ALA A 117 22.02 8.79 -12.28
N ALA A 118 20.70 8.98 -12.39
CA ALA A 118 19.74 8.84 -11.31
C ALA A 118 19.07 7.46 -11.34
N LEU A 119 18.82 6.91 -10.13
CA LEU A 119 18.19 5.61 -9.89
C LEU A 119 17.00 5.36 -10.83
N THR A 120 17.10 4.36 -11.71
CA THR A 120 15.99 4.01 -12.60
C THR A 120 14.79 3.56 -11.76
N ASN A 121 13.57 3.77 -12.27
CA ASN A 121 12.33 3.30 -11.60
C ASN A 121 12.41 1.83 -11.17
N SER A 122 13.09 0.99 -11.97
CA SER A 122 13.36 -0.42 -11.64
C SER A 122 14.29 -0.60 -10.44
N GLN A 123 15.29 0.26 -10.24
CA GLN A 123 16.18 0.22 -9.07
C GLN A 123 15.50 0.67 -7.78
N ILE A 124 14.53 1.58 -7.89
CA ILE A 124 13.67 2.06 -6.79
C ILE A 124 12.65 0.98 -6.40
N GLY A 125 12.22 0.15 -7.36
CA GLY A 125 11.21 -0.88 -7.15
C GLY A 125 9.77 -0.35 -7.19
N LEU A 126 9.56 0.78 -7.89
CA LEU A 126 8.26 1.41 -8.12
C LEU A 126 8.03 1.58 -9.62
N SER A 127 6.79 1.41 -10.06
CA SER A 127 6.41 1.77 -11.43
C SER A 127 6.34 3.29 -11.59
N TYR A 128 6.39 3.79 -12.83
CA TYR A 128 6.22 5.22 -13.13
C TYR A 128 4.94 5.79 -12.50
N ASN A 129 3.81 5.08 -12.63
CA ASN A 129 2.54 5.50 -12.05
C ASN A 129 2.60 5.59 -10.51
N GLN A 130 3.33 4.69 -9.86
CA GLN A 130 3.52 4.73 -8.41
C GLN A 130 4.40 5.91 -8.00
N VAL A 131 5.47 6.19 -8.74
CA VAL A 131 6.33 7.36 -8.53
C VAL A 131 5.52 8.66 -8.65
N CYS A 132 4.74 8.81 -9.73
CA CYS A 132 3.87 9.96 -9.91
C CYS A 132 2.85 10.10 -8.76
N MET A 133 2.28 8.98 -8.31
CA MET A 133 1.34 8.98 -7.18
C MET A 133 2.03 9.45 -5.89
N CYS A 134 3.21 8.93 -5.56
CA CYS A 134 3.96 9.32 -4.36
C CYS A 134 4.27 10.82 -4.36
N ARG A 135 4.74 11.36 -5.50
CA ARG A 135 4.99 12.80 -5.63
C ARG A 135 3.74 13.65 -5.44
N LYS A 136 2.60 13.22 -5.98
CA LYS A 136 1.32 13.93 -5.78
C LYS A 136 0.90 13.93 -4.32
N LEU A 137 1.04 12.79 -3.64
CA LEU A 137 0.71 12.65 -2.22
C LEU A 137 1.63 13.49 -1.32
N ALA A 138 2.92 13.55 -1.63
CA ALA A 138 3.89 14.36 -0.89
C ALA A 138 3.64 15.87 -0.95
N LYS A 139 2.88 16.36 -1.95
CA LYS A 139 2.48 17.76 -2.06
C LYS A 139 1.28 18.10 -1.16
N ILE A 140 0.64 17.11 -0.54
CA ILE A 140 -0.52 17.31 0.34
C ILE A 140 -0.03 17.68 1.75
N PRO A 141 -0.49 18.79 2.34
CA PRO A 141 -0.15 19.15 3.72
C PRO A 141 -0.52 18.05 4.74
N SER A 142 0.33 17.82 5.74
CA SER A 142 0.15 16.70 6.69
C SER A 142 -1.12 16.84 7.55
N ASP A 143 -1.57 18.06 7.81
CA ASP A 143 -2.83 18.37 8.47
C ASP A 143 -4.04 17.91 7.64
N VAL A 144 -4.02 18.15 6.31
CA VAL A 144 -5.05 17.66 5.37
C VAL A 144 -5.07 16.14 5.33
N VAL A 145 -3.90 15.49 5.33
CA VAL A 145 -3.81 14.01 5.38
C VAL A 145 -4.43 13.47 6.68
N ARG A 146 -4.14 14.10 7.82
CA ARG A 146 -4.69 13.71 9.13
C ARG A 146 -6.20 13.93 9.20
N GLU A 147 -6.69 15.03 8.65
CA GLU A 147 -8.13 15.33 8.60
C GLU A 147 -8.88 14.29 7.76
N TYR A 148 -8.38 13.97 6.56
CA TYR A 148 -8.92 12.92 5.72
C TYR A 148 -9.02 11.58 6.46
N PHE A 149 -7.97 11.18 7.19
CA PHE A 149 -7.97 9.95 7.98
C PHE A 149 -9.00 9.96 9.10
N ALA A 150 -9.16 11.09 9.80
CA ALA A 150 -10.13 11.23 10.87
C ALA A 150 -11.55 11.11 10.33
N ILE A 151 -11.88 11.87 9.26
CA ILE A 151 -13.24 11.89 8.72
C ILE A 151 -13.63 10.55 8.12
N ALA A 152 -12.76 9.94 7.30
CA ALA A 152 -13.07 8.64 6.70
C ALA A 152 -13.28 7.54 7.75
N ASN A 153 -12.51 7.55 8.85
CA ASN A 153 -12.74 6.63 9.96
C ASN A 153 -14.05 6.92 10.71
N CYS A 154 -14.38 8.18 10.99
CA CYS A 154 -15.63 8.55 11.65
C CYS A 154 -16.87 8.14 10.85
N LEU A 155 -16.77 8.19 9.51
CA LEU A 155 -17.85 7.80 8.60
C LEU A 155 -17.86 6.29 8.29
N GLY A 156 -16.89 5.51 8.79
CA GLY A 156 -16.78 4.08 8.49
C GLY A 156 -16.40 3.77 7.04
N HIS A 157 -15.77 4.73 6.33
CA HIS A 157 -15.36 4.56 4.95
C HIS A 157 -13.96 3.96 4.82
N ARG A 158 -13.74 3.25 3.72
CA ARG A 158 -12.43 2.69 3.37
C ARG A 158 -11.49 3.79 2.92
N LEU A 159 -10.29 3.81 3.48
CA LEU A 159 -9.23 4.73 3.07
C LEU A 159 -8.62 4.35 1.72
N GLY A 160 -8.09 5.35 1.01
CA GLY A 160 -7.30 5.11 -0.20
C GLY A 160 -6.58 6.35 -0.72
N SER A 161 -5.47 6.14 -1.43
CA SER A 161 -4.67 7.25 -2.01
C SER A 161 -5.46 8.11 -2.99
N LYS A 162 -6.37 7.51 -3.77
CA LYS A 162 -7.25 8.26 -4.68
C LYS A 162 -8.24 9.15 -3.93
N GLY A 163 -8.85 8.62 -2.86
CA GLY A 163 -9.77 9.38 -2.01
C GLY A 163 -9.06 10.55 -1.33
N LEU A 164 -7.83 10.34 -0.85
CA LEU A 164 -7.00 11.42 -0.29
C LEU A 164 -6.70 12.51 -1.33
N LEU A 165 -6.33 12.13 -2.57
CA LEU A 165 -6.09 13.12 -3.64
C LEU A 165 -7.36 13.89 -4.02
N GLN A 166 -8.51 13.23 -4.06
CA GLN A 166 -9.78 13.89 -4.33
C GLN A 166 -10.11 14.89 -3.22
N TYR A 167 -9.98 14.46 -1.97
CA TYR A 167 -10.20 15.29 -0.79
C TYR A 167 -9.28 16.52 -0.74
N ALA A 168 -8.01 16.35 -1.09
CA ALA A 168 -7.05 17.45 -1.12
C ALA A 168 -7.33 18.46 -2.25
N ASN A 169 -7.86 18.00 -3.40
CA ASN A 169 -8.17 18.87 -4.54
C ASN A 169 -9.53 19.59 -4.41
N SER A 170 -10.38 19.18 -3.48
CA SER A 170 -11.72 19.74 -3.26
C SER A 170 -11.78 20.70 -2.06
N ASP A 171 -10.62 21.22 -1.62
CA ASP A 171 -10.50 22.08 -0.42
C ASP A 171 -11.16 21.45 0.82
N GLY A 172 -11.04 20.13 0.98
CA GLY A 172 -11.64 19.40 2.10
C GLY A 172 -13.13 19.08 1.93
N GLN A 173 -13.75 19.41 0.79
CA GLN A 173 -15.13 19.00 0.49
C GLN A 173 -15.20 17.56 0.03
N ILE A 174 -16.07 16.79 0.68
CA ILE A 174 -16.14 15.35 0.49
C ILE A 174 -17.14 15.03 -0.63
N TRP A 175 -16.64 14.53 -1.77
CA TRP A 175 -17.44 13.85 -2.78
C TRP A 175 -17.29 12.34 -2.58
N LEU A 176 -18.07 11.76 -1.68
CA LEU A 176 -18.11 10.31 -1.50
C LEU A 176 -19.07 9.72 -2.54
N ALA A 177 -18.50 9.12 -3.58
CA ALA A 177 -19.19 8.20 -4.49
C ALA A 177 -18.86 6.75 -4.12
#